data_AF-A0A7R9YM31-F1
#
_entry.id   AF-A0A7R9YM31-F1
#
_cell.length_a   1.000
_cell.length_b   1.000
_cell.length_c   1.000
_cell.angle_alpha   90.00
_cell.angle_beta   90.00
_cell.angle_gamma   90.00
#
_symmetry.space_group_name_H-M   'P 1'
#
loop_
_entity.id
_entity.type
_entity.pdbx_description
1 polymer ?
#
loop_
_entity_poly.entity_id
_entity_poly.type
_entity_poly.pdbx_seq_one_letter_code
_entity_poly.pdbx_strand_id
1 'polypeptide(L)'
;AFDNALLVRADLPAFWRLAVESGWRLRAHRLLFPNPYPKPAHLPRRWHAHPSWPLVLALGGELELRSNWRTYLEETVIATSAIAHLASSDGEAGDLPPPSCDAAALRPDVRAAARALAAGLRVEQ
;
A
#
# COMPACT_ATOMS: atom_id res chain seq x y z
N ALA A 1 -3.11 -15.08 -26.68
CA ALA A 1 -2.98 -14.71 -25.25
C ALA A 1 -1.71 -15.37 -24.73
N PHE A 2 -0.98 -14.74 -23.82
CA PHE A 2 0.15 -15.42 -23.18
C PHE A 2 -0.40 -16.36 -22.10
N ASP A 3 0.09 -17.60 -22.03
CA ASP A 3 -0.43 -18.60 -21.09
C ASP A 3 -0.09 -18.29 -19.62
N ASN A 4 0.77 -17.30 -19.40
CA ASN A 4 1.26 -16.86 -18.09
C ASN A 4 0.93 -15.39 -17.79
N ALA A 5 0.13 -14.71 -18.61
CA ALA A 5 -0.23 -13.32 -18.37
C ALA A 5 -1.66 -12.99 -18.81
N LEU A 6 -2.37 -12.30 -17.93
CA LEU A 6 -3.70 -11.76 -18.18
C LEU A 6 -3.65 -10.24 -18.11
N LEU A 7 -4.20 -9.59 -19.12
CA LEU A 7 -4.47 -8.15 -19.09
C LEU A 7 -5.90 -7.94 -18.63
N VAL A 8 -6.06 -7.32 -17.47
CA VAL A 8 -7.37 -7.07 -16.86
C VAL A 8 -7.64 -5.58 -16.85
N ARG A 9 -8.82 -5.17 -17.35
CA ARG A 9 -9.34 -3.82 -17.14
C ARG A 9 -10.24 -3.85 -15.90
N ALA A 10 -9.83 -3.18 -14.84
CA ALA A 10 -10.57 -3.11 -13.59
C ALA A 10 -10.37 -1.75 -12.91
N ASP A 11 -11.28 -1.40 -12.01
CA ASP A 11 -11.04 -0.38 -10.99
C ASP A 11 -10.05 -0.94 -9.95
N LEU A 12 -8.90 -0.29 -9.78
CA LEU A 12 -7.81 -0.82 -8.95
C LEU A 12 -8.20 -0.95 -7.47
N PRO A 13 -8.82 0.05 -6.81
CA PRO A 13 -9.27 -0.08 -5.43
C PRO A 13 -10.21 -1.26 -5.21
N ALA A 14 -11.23 -1.43 -6.06
CA ALA A 14 -12.13 -2.57 -5.98
C ALA A 14 -11.41 -3.90 -6.24
N PHE A 15 -10.48 -3.94 -7.21
CA PHE A 15 -9.70 -5.12 -7.53
C PHE A 15 -8.81 -5.57 -6.35
N TRP A 16 -8.10 -4.64 -5.72
CA TRP A 16 -7.26 -4.96 -4.55
C TRP A 16 -8.09 -5.46 -3.38
N ARG A 17 -9.25 -4.85 -3.13
CA ARG A 17 -10.17 -5.33 -2.09
C ARG A 17 -10.58 -6.78 -2.36
N LEU A 18 -11.06 -7.08 -3.57
CA LEU A 18 -11.48 -8.43 -3.94
C LEU A 18 -10.33 -9.44 -3.87
N ALA A 19 -9.11 -9.05 -4.25
CA ALA A 19 -7.94 -9.91 -4.15
C ALA A 19 -7.59 -10.23 -2.68
N VAL A 20 -7.66 -9.24 -1.79
CA VAL A 20 -7.47 -9.44 -0.34
C VAL A 20 -8.55 -10.33 0.24
N GLU A 21 -9.83 -10.07 -0.08
CA GLU A 21 -10.98 -10.88 0.35
C GLU A 21 -10.88 -12.33 -0.15
N SER A 22 -10.32 -12.53 -1.34
CA SER A 22 -10.03 -13.86 -1.91
C SER A 22 -8.78 -14.52 -1.32
N GLY A 23 -8.12 -13.89 -0.35
CA GLY A 23 -6.95 -14.42 0.34
C GLY A 23 -5.68 -14.47 -0.52
N TRP A 24 -5.60 -13.65 -1.58
CA TRP A 24 -4.42 -13.63 -2.46
C TRP A 24 -3.16 -13.22 -1.71
N ARG A 25 -2.04 -13.86 -2.08
CA ARG A 25 -0.69 -13.50 -1.66
C ARG A 25 0.17 -13.30 -2.88
N LEU A 26 0.62 -12.07 -3.08
CA LEU A 26 1.46 -11.75 -4.22
C LEU A 26 2.90 -12.15 -3.94
N ARG A 27 3.59 -12.67 -4.97
CA ARG A 27 5.05 -12.80 -4.95
C ARG A 27 5.71 -11.44 -5.14
N ALA A 28 5.15 -10.62 -6.03
CA ALA A 28 5.61 -9.27 -6.32
C ALA A 28 4.44 -8.40 -6.82
N HIS A 29 4.48 -7.11 -6.50
CA HIS A 29 3.54 -6.08 -6.93
C HIS A 29 4.34 -4.90 -7.48
N ARG A 30 3.96 -4.38 -8.65
CA ARG A 30 4.70 -3.29 -9.31
C ARG A 30 3.77 -2.11 -9.61
N LEU A 31 4.07 -0.96 -9.02
CA LEU A 31 3.46 0.33 -9.36
C LEU A 31 4.48 1.16 -10.11
N LEU A 32 4.38 1.16 -11.44
CA LEU A 32 5.38 1.78 -12.30
C LEU A 32 4.85 3.13 -12.80
N PHE A 33 5.52 4.20 -12.39
CA PHE A 33 5.25 5.58 -12.80
C PHE A 33 3.76 5.98 -12.63
N PRO A 34 3.17 5.81 -11.43
CA PRO A 34 1.83 6.33 -11.18
C PRO A 34 1.83 7.86 -11.33
N ASN A 35 0.68 8.43 -11.68
CA ASN A 35 0.57 9.88 -11.82
C ASN A 35 0.94 10.57 -10.49
N PRO A 36 1.98 11.42 -10.47
CA PRO A 36 2.51 11.99 -9.23
C PRO A 36 1.59 13.06 -8.61
N TYR A 37 0.75 13.70 -9.41
CA TYR A 37 -0.09 14.83 -8.99
C TYR A 37 0.67 15.88 -8.16
N PRO A 38 1.56 16.68 -8.77
CA PRO A 38 2.56 17.47 -8.04
C PRO A 38 1.97 18.60 -7.17
N LYS A 39 0.76 19.06 -7.50
CA LYS A 39 0.07 20.11 -6.72
C LYS A 39 -0.35 19.53 -5.35
N PRO A 40 -0.06 20.20 -4.22
CA PRO A 40 -0.45 19.72 -2.89
C PRO A 40 -1.95 19.45 -2.74
N ALA A 41 -2.80 20.27 -3.37
CA ALA A 41 -4.26 20.08 -3.40
C ALA A 41 -4.70 18.75 -4.01
N HIS A 42 -3.82 18.04 -4.73
CA HIS A 42 -4.09 16.75 -5.33
C HIS A 42 -3.52 15.57 -4.53
N LEU A 43 -3.00 15.79 -3.31
CA LEU A 43 -2.52 14.72 -2.43
C LEU A 43 -3.53 13.55 -2.32
N PRO A 44 -4.85 13.76 -2.17
CA PRO A 44 -5.82 12.65 -2.09
C PRO A 44 -5.88 11.74 -3.32
N ARG A 45 -5.29 12.16 -4.45
CA ARG A 45 -5.21 11.36 -5.69
C ARG A 45 -3.96 10.47 -5.74
N ARG A 46 -2.98 10.67 -4.84
CA ARG A 46 -1.75 9.87 -4.79
C ARG A 46 -2.05 8.54 -4.08
N TRP A 47 -1.51 7.45 -4.59
CA TRP A 47 -1.83 6.11 -4.07
C TRP A 47 -1.51 5.94 -2.60
N HIS A 48 -0.36 6.47 -2.13
CA HIS A 48 0.03 6.39 -0.72
C HIS A 48 -0.89 7.16 0.24
N ALA A 49 -1.68 8.11 -0.28
CA ALA A 49 -2.67 8.88 0.49
C ALA A 49 -4.10 8.37 0.28
N HIS A 50 -4.30 7.38 -0.59
CA HIS A 50 -5.61 6.82 -0.89
C HIS A 50 -6.02 5.80 0.20
N PRO A 51 -7.31 5.73 0.61
CA PRO A 51 -7.77 4.77 1.61
C PRO A 51 -7.52 3.29 1.28
N SER A 52 -7.29 2.97 0.00
CA SER A 52 -6.96 1.61 -0.43
C SER A 52 -5.48 1.24 -0.27
N TRP A 53 -4.60 2.17 0.14
CA TRP A 53 -3.17 1.90 0.29
C TRP A 53 -2.88 0.71 1.24
N PRO A 54 -3.55 0.57 2.40
CA PRO A 54 -3.38 -0.60 3.26
C PRO A 54 -3.74 -1.92 2.57
N LEU A 55 -4.66 -1.93 1.60
CA LEU A 55 -5.01 -3.13 0.84
C LEU A 55 -3.84 -3.58 -0.05
N VAL A 56 -3.11 -2.63 -0.65
CA VAL A 56 -1.90 -2.92 -1.43
C VAL A 56 -0.85 -3.59 -0.56
N LEU A 57 -0.64 -3.06 0.66
CA LEU A 57 0.30 -3.63 1.63
C LEU A 57 -0.15 -5.02 2.13
N ALA A 58 -1.45 -5.23 2.30
CA ALA A 58 -2.01 -6.50 2.80
C ALA A 58 -1.84 -7.67 1.81
N LEU A 59 -1.76 -7.39 0.51
CA LEU A 59 -1.47 -8.39 -0.51
C LEU A 59 -0.06 -9.02 -0.36
N GLY A 60 0.84 -8.35 0.38
CA GLY A 60 2.17 -8.82 0.73
C GLY A 60 3.12 -8.93 -0.46
N GLY A 61 4.18 -9.73 -0.27
CA GLY A 61 5.24 -9.89 -1.28
C GLY A 61 6.17 -8.68 -1.37
N GLU A 62 6.89 -8.59 -2.49
CA GLU A 62 7.75 -7.44 -2.80
C GLU A 62 6.93 -6.36 -3.53
N LEU A 63 6.79 -5.17 -2.93
CA LEU A 63 6.22 -4.01 -3.62
C LEU A 63 7.33 -3.12 -4.19
N GLU A 64 7.36 -3.01 -5.51
CA GLU A 64 8.23 -2.08 -6.23
C GLU A 64 7.43 -0.87 -6.70
N LEU A 65 7.84 0.32 -6.26
CA LEU A 65 7.29 1.60 -6.71
C LEU A 65 8.39 2.39 -7.41
N ARG A 66 8.14 2.79 -8.65
CA ARG A 66 9.05 3.64 -9.44
C ARG A 66 8.38 4.94 -9.81
N SER A 67 9.11 6.04 -9.71
CA SER A 67 8.64 7.36 -10.12
C SER A 67 9.84 8.26 -10.42
N ASN A 68 9.70 9.13 -11.41
CA ASN A 68 10.66 10.20 -11.64
C ASN A 68 10.47 11.39 -10.68
N TRP A 69 9.45 11.34 -9.81
CA TRP A 69 9.16 12.39 -8.84
C TRP A 69 9.56 11.97 -7.43
N ARG A 70 10.73 12.46 -7.00
CA ARG A 70 11.34 12.13 -5.69
C ARG A 70 10.39 12.32 -4.51
N THR A 71 9.68 13.44 -4.46
CA THR A 71 8.71 13.75 -3.40
C THR A 71 7.64 12.67 -3.26
N TYR A 72 7.15 12.10 -4.37
CA TYR A 72 6.18 11.01 -4.33
C TYR A 72 6.70 9.80 -3.57
N LEU A 73 7.95 9.45 -3.83
CA LEU A 73 8.59 8.26 -3.26
C LEU A 73 8.85 8.47 -1.77
N GLU A 74 9.34 9.65 -1.40
CA GLU A 74 9.56 10.06 0.00
C GLU A 74 8.25 10.03 0.80
N GLU A 75 7.18 10.64 0.27
CA GLU A 75 5.85 10.60 0.89
C GLU A 75 5.31 9.17 1.02
N THR A 76 5.57 8.31 0.03
CA THR A 76 5.14 6.91 0.08
C THR A 76 5.86 6.13 1.18
N VAL A 77 7.16 6.36 1.36
CA VAL A 77 7.94 5.76 2.46
C VAL A 77 7.35 6.20 3.79
N ILE A 78 7.07 7.50 3.96
CA ILE A 78 6.50 8.05 5.19
C ILE A 78 5.14 7.42 5.49
N ALA A 79 4.21 7.44 4.52
CA ALA A 79 2.87 6.88 4.69
C ALA A 79 2.90 5.38 5.03
N THR A 80 3.76 4.62 4.35
CA THR A 80 3.91 3.17 4.59
C THR A 80 4.50 2.90 5.98
N SER A 81 5.49 3.69 6.40
CA SER A 81 6.10 3.58 7.72
C SER A 81 5.12 3.93 8.84
N ALA A 82 4.29 4.96 8.64
CA ALA A 82 3.26 5.34 9.59
C ALA A 82 2.22 4.21 9.80
N ILE A 83 1.76 3.59 8.71
CA ILE A 83 0.85 2.42 8.80
C ILE A 83 1.54 1.25 9.51
N ALA A 84 2.81 0.98 9.20
CA ALA A 84 3.59 -0.06 9.86
C ALA A 84 3.70 0.16 11.38
N HIS A 85 3.91 1.41 11.79
CA HIS A 85 4.02 1.80 13.18
C HIS A 85 2.70 1.61 13.94
N LEU A 86 1.59 2.11 13.39
CA LEU A 86 0.25 1.94 13.96
C LEU A 86 -0.15 0.46 14.08
N ALA A 87 0.29 -0.37 13.13
CA ALA A 87 0.05 -1.80 13.19
C ALA A 87 0.91 -2.51 14.26
N SER A 88 1.98 -1.89 14.76
CA SER A 88 2.88 -2.48 15.76
C SER A 88 2.45 -2.20 17.21
N SER A 89 1.60 -1.19 17.44
CA SER A 89 1.07 -0.81 18.75
C SER A 89 -0.19 -1.58 19.17
N ASP A 90 -0.25 -2.88 18.89
CA ASP A 90 -1.22 -3.80 19.52
C ASP A 90 -0.85 -4.03 21.01
N GLY A 91 -0.95 -2.97 21.80
CA GLY A 91 -0.75 -2.92 23.24
C GLY A 91 -1.10 -1.52 23.74
N GLU A 92 -2.32 -1.39 24.29
CA GLU A 92 -2.99 -0.18 24.81
C GLU A 92 -3.69 0.73 23.78
N ALA A 93 -5.01 0.53 23.67
CA ALA A 93 -5.93 1.41 22.94
C ALA A 93 -6.05 2.77 23.66
N GLY A 94 -5.21 3.73 23.29
CA GLY A 94 -5.39 5.14 23.60
C GLY A 94 -6.42 5.80 22.67
N ASP A 95 -7.26 6.66 23.24
CA ASP A 95 -8.45 7.39 22.77
C ASP A 95 -8.38 8.16 21.42
N LEU A 96 -7.81 7.57 20.37
CA LEU A 96 -7.86 8.10 19.00
C LEU A 96 -9.23 7.76 18.39
N PRO A 97 -9.92 8.70 17.70
CA PRO A 97 -11.11 8.35 16.93
C PRO A 97 -10.78 7.19 15.97
N PRO A 98 -11.67 6.19 15.84
CA PRO A 98 -11.40 5.04 14.99
C PRO A 98 -11.09 5.55 13.59
N PRO A 99 -9.99 5.10 12.95
CA PRO A 99 -9.84 5.32 11.53
C PRO A 99 -11.12 4.83 10.86
N SER A 100 -11.65 5.58 9.89
CA SER A 100 -12.84 5.15 9.13
C SER A 100 -12.62 3.86 8.34
N CYS A 101 -11.42 3.27 8.41
CA CYS A 101 -11.16 1.88 8.09
C CYS A 101 -10.91 1.09 9.38
N ASP A 102 -11.58 -0.04 9.56
CA ASP A 102 -11.35 -0.92 10.71
C ASP A 102 -9.90 -1.41 10.71
N ALA A 103 -9.04 -0.72 11.47
CA ALA A 103 -7.65 -1.12 11.68
C ALA A 103 -7.55 -2.53 12.31
N ALA A 104 -8.60 -2.95 13.02
CA ALA A 104 -8.77 -4.28 13.60
C ALA A 104 -8.94 -5.42 12.55
N ALA A 105 -9.20 -5.10 11.28
CA ALA A 105 -9.34 -6.08 10.20
C ALA A 105 -8.00 -6.43 9.50
N LEU A 106 -6.89 -5.76 9.87
CA LEU A 106 -5.58 -6.06 9.31
C LEU A 106 -5.00 -7.33 9.94
N ARG A 107 -4.86 -8.37 9.12
CA ARG A 107 -4.30 -9.65 9.54
C ARG A 107 -2.84 -9.50 10.05
N PRO A 108 -2.36 -10.39 10.93
CA PRO A 108 -1.00 -10.33 11.50
C PRO A 108 0.14 -10.29 10.45
N ASP A 109 -0.10 -10.82 9.27
CA ASP A 109 0.80 -10.79 8.10
C ASP A 109 1.00 -9.40 7.49
N VAL A 110 0.06 -8.46 7.66
CA VAL A 110 0.22 -7.09 7.17
C VAL A 110 1.26 -6.33 8.00
N ARG A 111 1.36 -6.61 9.30
CA ARG A 111 2.44 -6.12 10.16
C ARG A 111 3.81 -6.60 9.69
N ALA A 112 3.92 -7.86 9.27
CA ALA A 112 5.18 -8.44 8.79
C ALA A 112 5.57 -7.89 7.41
N ALA A 113 4.61 -7.72 6.49
CA ALA A 113 4.84 -7.10 5.18
C ALA A 113 5.27 -5.62 5.30
N ALA A 114 4.66 -4.88 6.22
CA ALA A 114 5.04 -3.49 6.50
C ALA A 114 6.46 -3.38 7.10
N ARG A 115 6.90 -4.34 7.94
CA ARG A 115 8.30 -4.44 8.42
C ARG A 115 9.29 -4.73 7.28
N ALA A 116 8.95 -5.63 6.37
CA ALA A 116 9.80 -5.97 5.23
C ALA A 116 9.93 -4.81 4.22
N LEU A 117 8.85 -4.03 4.03
CA LEU A 117 8.87 -2.83 3.19
C LEU A 117 9.67 -1.68 3.80
N ALA A 118 9.57 -1.45 5.11
CA ALA A 118 10.42 -0.47 5.79
C ALA A 118 11.92 -0.83 5.73
N ALA A 119 12.26 -2.13 5.67
CA ALA A 119 13.64 -2.62 5.60
C ALA A 119 14.20 -2.75 4.16
N GLY A 120 13.35 -2.70 3.12
CA GLY A 120 13.73 -3.09 1.76
C GLY A 120 13.20 -2.21 0.62
N LEU A 121 12.61 -1.05 0.91
CA LEU A 121 12.07 -0.17 -0.13
C LEU A 121 13.21 0.36 -1.02
N ARG A 122 13.38 -0.25 -2.19
CA ARG A 122 14.26 0.27 -3.24
C ARG A 122 13.54 1.42 -3.93
N VAL A 123 13.87 2.62 -3.50
CA VAL A 123 13.52 3.85 -4.20
C VAL A 123 14.54 4.05 -5.31
N GLU A 124 14.19 3.66 -6.53
CA GLU A 124 14.95 4.00 -7.73
C GLU A 124 14.21 5.10 -8.50
N GLN A 125 14.94 6.19 -8.80
CA GLN A 125 14.47 7.23 -9.73
C GLN A 125 14.43 6.71 -11.17
#